data_AF-A0A7W0WBA2-F1
#
_entry.id   AF-A0A7W0WBA2-F1
#
_cell.length_a   1.000
_cell.length_b   1.000
_cell.length_c   1.000
_cell.angle_alpha   90.00
_cell.angle_beta   90.00
_cell.angle_gamma   90.00
#
_symmetry.space_group_name_H-M   'P 1'
#
loop_
_entity.id
_entity.type
_entity.pdbx_description
1 polymer ?
#
loop_
_entity_poly.entity_id
_entity_poly.type
_entity_poly.pdbx_seq_one_letter_code
_entity_poly.pdbx_strand_id
1 'polypeptide(L)' 'MRICMILSTALPAREGIGFYAWNLAEHLSAQGHTLHLTASWSLHSRQRSLPRL' A
#
# COMPACT_ATOMS: atom_id res chain seq x y z
N MET A 1 6.34 19.07 8.09
CA MET A 1 6.61 17.86 8.90
C MET A 1 6.95 16.70 7.98
N ARG A 2 7.71 15.70 8.46
CA ARG A 2 7.96 14.46 7.70
C ARG A 2 7.01 13.38 8.21
N ILE A 3 6.27 12.75 7.31
CA ILE A 3 5.27 11.75 7.63
C ILE A 3 5.60 10.47 6.88
N CYS A 4 5.62 9.34 7.59
CA CYS A 4 5.86 8.03 6.99
C CYS A 4 4.54 7.24 7.01
N MET A 5 4.13 6.68 5.87
CA MET A 5 2.98 5.78 5.78
C MET A 5 3.42 4.41 5.28
N ILE A 6 2.97 3.36 5.96
CA ILE A 6 3.26 1.97 5.62
C ILE A 6 1.94 1.28 5.29
N LEU A 7 1.86 0.70 4.10
CA LEU A 7 0.64 0.17 3.52
C LEU A 7 0.90 -1.25 2.98
N SER A 8 -0.04 -2.16 3.21
CA SER A 8 -0.04 -3.51 2.63
C SER A 8 -0.76 -3.58 1.27
N THR A 9 -0.98 -2.43 0.65
CA THR A 9 -1.66 -2.29 -0.64
C THR A 9 -0.73 -1.63 -1.64
N ALA A 10 -0.83 -2.04 -2.91
CA ALA A 10 -0.07 -1.41 -3.99
C ALA A 10 -0.58 0.03 -4.23
N LEU A 11 0.34 0.95 -4.54
CA LEU A 11 0.05 2.35 -4.84
C LEU A 11 0.43 2.69 -6.29
N PRO A 12 -0.28 3.62 -6.96
CA PRO A 12 -1.53 4.25 -6.52
C PRO A 12 -2.69 3.24 -6.57
N ALA A 13 -3.43 3.14 -5.47
CA ALA A 13 -4.61 2.29 -5.41
C ALA A 13 -5.83 3.04 -5.96
N ARG A 14 -6.70 2.32 -6.68
CA ARG A 14 -7.91 2.88 -7.30
C ARG A 14 -9.19 2.60 -6.51
N GLU A 15 -9.13 1.72 -5.53
CA GLU A 15 -10.23 1.33 -4.67
C GLU A 15 -9.75 0.89 -3.28
N GLY A 16 -10.69 0.65 -2.36
CA GLY A 16 -10.42 0.13 -1.03
C GLY A 16 -9.58 1.04 -0.14
N ILE A 17 -8.98 0.48 0.91
CA ILE A 17 -8.19 1.24 1.90
C ILE A 17 -6.98 1.95 1.29
N GLY A 18 -6.39 1.38 0.25
CA GLY A 18 -5.26 1.99 -0.46
C GLY A 18 -5.65 3.30 -1.15
N PHE A 19 -6.85 3.38 -1.73
CA PHE A 19 -7.34 4.61 -2.38
C PHE A 19 -7.47 5.76 -1.35
N TYR A 20 -8.01 5.47 -0.17
CA TYR A 20 -8.09 6.46 0.90
C TYR A 20 -6.70 6.92 1.37
N ALA A 21 -5.78 5.97 1.58
CA ALA A 21 -4.42 6.30 2.00
C ALA A 21 -3.68 7.14 0.95
N TRP A 22 -3.88 6.86 -0.35
CA TRP A 22 -3.31 7.65 -1.43
C TRP A 22 -3.84 9.09 -1.45
N ASN A 23 -5.15 9.28 -1.39
CA ASN A 23 -5.75 10.63 -1.34
C ASN A 23 -5.32 11.41 -0.09
N LEU A 24 -5.19 10.73 1.06
CA LEU A 24 -4.68 11.36 2.27
C LEU A 24 -3.22 11.82 2.10
N ALA A 25 -2.39 10.99 1.47
CA ALA A 25 -1.02 11.37 1.14
C ALA A 25 -0.99 12.60 0.22
N GLU A 26 -1.80 12.63 -0.84
CA GLU A 26 -1.90 13.81 -1.71
C GLU A 26 -2.33 15.07 -0.94
N HIS A 27 -3.35 14.95 -0.07
CA HIS A 27 -3.82 16.06 0.76
C HIS A 27 -2.72 16.59 1.70
N LEU A 28 -2.03 15.71 2.42
CA LEU A 28 -0.95 16.10 3.34
C LEU A 28 0.26 16.70 2.57
N SER A 29 0.54 16.20 1.37
CA SER A 29 1.57 16.78 0.51
C SER A 29 1.21 18.21 0.09
N ALA A 30 -0.06 18.44 -0.26
CA ALA A 30 -0.55 19.77 -0.62
C ALA A 30 -0.49 20.77 0.55
N GLN A 31 -0.55 20.28 1.79
CA GLN A 31 -0.35 21.07 3.01
C GLN A 31 1.14 21.34 3.35
N GLY A 32 2.08 20.95 2.48
CA GLY A 32 3.51 21.19 2.65
C GLY A 32 4.20 20.16 3.55
N HIS A 33 3.61 18.99 3.76
CA HIS A 33 4.29 17.88 4.44
C HIS A 33 5.12 17.06 3.44
N THR A 34 6.27 16.57 3.90
CA THR A 34 7.09 15.63 3.13
C THR A 34 6.67 14.22 3.49
N LEU A 35 6.25 13.44 2.50
CA LEU A 35 5.75 12.08 2.71
C LEU A 35 6.75 11.03 2.23
N HIS A 36 6.84 9.94 2.99
CA HIS A 36 7.51 8.72 2.58
C HIS A 36 6.51 7.57 2.63
N LEU A 37 6.22 6.98 1.48
CA LEU A 37 5.23 5.92 1.33
C LEU A 37 5.96 4.60 1.09
N THR A 38 5.72 3.61 1.96
CA THR A 38 6.19 2.23 1.75
C THR A 38 4.98 1.33 1.51
N ALA A 39 4.84 0.85 0.29
CA ALA A 39 3.79 -0.08 -0.10
C ALA A 39 4.40 -1.49 -0.25
N SER A 40 3.86 -2.45 0.49
CA SER A 40 4.18 -3.88 0.33
C SER A 40 2.97 -4.59 -0.23
N TRP A 41 3.19 -5.54 -1.14
CA TRP A 41 2.15 -6.41 -1.67
C TRP A 41 2.58 -7.85 -1.45
N SER A 42 1.64 -8.73 -1.11
CA SER A 42 1.92 -10.15 -0.90
C SER A 42 1.43 -10.94 -2.10
N LEU A 43 2.33 -11.63 -2.81
CA LEU A 43 1.93 -12.62 -3.81
C LEU A 43 1.49 -13.87 -3.03
N HIS A 44 0.18 -14.07 -2.87
CA HIS A 44 -0.32 -15.31 -2.30
C HIS A 44 -0.20 -16.44 -3.34
N SER A 45 0.98 -17.03 -3.49
CA SER A 45 1.14 -18.24 -4.29
C SER A 45 0.45 -19.40 -3.57
N ARG A 46 -0.71 -19.83 -4.07
CA ARG A 46 -1.34 -21.09 -3.67
C ARG A 46 -0.37 -22.24 -3.97
N GLN A 47 0.40 -22.67 -2.98
CA GLN A 47 1.18 -23.89 -3.05
C GLN A 47 0.21 -25.07 -3.01
N ARG A 48 -0.30 -25.47 -4.19
CA ARG A 48 -1.00 -26.75 -4.36
C ARG A 48 -0.04 -27.83 -3.89
N SER A 49 -0.30 -28.40 -2.72
CA SER A 49 0.29 -29.66 -2.30
C SER A 49 -0.04 -30.71 -3.36
N LEU A 50 0.95 -31.12 -4.13
CA LEU A 50 0.86 -32.34 -4.94
C LEU A 50 0.63 -33.50 -3.96
N PRO A 51 -0.39 -34.36 -4.18
CA PRO A 51 -0.59 -35.53 -3.34
C PRO A 51 0.65 -36.43 -3.48
N ARG A 52 1.25 -36.79 -2.34
CA ARG A 52 2.30 -37.81 -2.30
C ARG A 52 1.64 -39.15 -2.66
N LEU A 53 2.09 -39.74 -3.77
CA LEU A 53 1.81 -41.12 -4.17
C LEU A 53 2.40 -42.09 -3.14
#